data_AF-A0A3C1CFT3-F1
#
_entry.id   AF-A0A3C1CFT3-F1
#
_cell.length_a   1.000
_cell.length_b   1.000
_cell.length_c   1.000
_cell.angle_alpha   90.00
_cell.angle_beta   90.00
_cell.angle_gamma   90.00
#
_symmetry.space_group_name_H-M   'P 1'
#
loop_
_entity.id
_entity.type
_entity.pdbx_description
1 polymer ?
#
loop_
_entity_poly.entity_id
_entity_poly.type
_entity_poly.pdbx_seq_one_letter_code
_entity_poly.pdbx_strand_id
1 'polypeptide(L)'
;MESEFRGSSGPLRAPGTPYMRTSLSDAASTEIFQRLLKERIIFIGTAIDENVANLVCAQLLLLAAEDAERDIAVYVNSPGGSVTDGLAIYDTM
;
A
#
# COMPACT_ATOMS: atom_id res chain seq x y z
N MET A 1 -29.70 52.57 26.47
CA MET A 1 -28.82 51.82 27.38
C MET A 1 -29.34 50.39 27.35
N GLU A 2 -28.84 49.56 26.43
CA GLU A 2 -29.07 48.11 26.41
C GLU A 2 -28.22 47.44 25.30
N SER A 3 -27.80 46.20 25.58
CA SER A 3 -27.17 45.21 24.69
C SER A 3 -25.66 45.46 24.38
N GLU A 4 -24.74 44.50 24.37
CA GLU A 4 -24.81 43.04 24.20
C GLU A 4 -23.71 42.29 24.96
N PHE A 5 -24.11 41.10 25.36
CA PHE A 5 -23.32 39.94 25.77
C PHE A 5 -22.29 39.53 24.69
N ARG A 6 -21.02 39.30 25.05
CA ARG A 6 -20.09 38.55 24.19
C ARG A 6 -19.49 37.38 24.97
N GLY A 7 -19.85 36.19 24.50
CA GLY A 7 -19.47 34.91 25.05
C GLY A 7 -18.04 34.49 24.70
N SER A 8 -17.54 33.59 25.52
CA SER A 8 -16.26 32.89 25.41
C SER A 8 -16.21 32.01 24.16
N SER A 9 -15.14 32.16 23.39
CA SER A 9 -14.84 31.39 22.19
C SER A 9 -13.88 30.25 22.54
N GLY A 10 -14.43 29.15 23.05
CA GLY A 10 -13.76 27.84 23.03
C GLY A 10 -14.11 27.08 21.75
N PRO A 11 -13.20 26.27 21.16
CA PRO A 11 -13.51 25.53 19.94
C PRO A 11 -14.63 24.52 20.20
N LEU A 12 -15.64 24.56 19.34
CA LEU A 12 -16.84 23.73 19.41
C LEU A 12 -16.49 22.27 19.07
N ARG A 13 -16.29 21.43 20.09
CA ARG A 13 -16.05 19.99 19.95
C ARG A 13 -17.37 19.29 19.57
N ALA A 14 -17.54 18.97 18.29
CA ALA A 14 -18.69 18.23 17.80
C ALA A 14 -18.67 16.77 18.29
N PRO A 15 -19.75 16.25 18.90
CA PRO A 15 -19.85 14.84 19.27
C PRO A 15 -20.21 14.00 18.03
N GLY A 16 -19.43 12.95 17.76
CA GLY A 16 -19.89 11.86 16.88
C GLY A 16 -19.20 11.67 15.53
N THR A 17 -18.02 12.24 15.27
CA THR A 17 -17.22 11.76 14.14
C THR A 17 -16.56 10.44 14.52
N PRO A 18 -16.98 9.28 13.96
CA PRO A 18 -16.22 8.06 14.15
C PRO A 18 -14.82 8.30 13.59
N TYR A 19 -13.80 8.19 14.43
CA TYR A 19 -12.42 8.07 13.96
C TYR A 19 -12.39 6.83 13.07
N MET A 20 -12.35 7.01 11.75
CA MET A 20 -11.98 5.92 10.84
C MET A 20 -10.62 5.44 11.32
N ARG A 21 -10.58 4.24 11.91
CA ARG A 21 -9.36 3.65 12.43
C ARG A 21 -8.56 3.12 11.22
N THR A 22 -7.97 4.03 10.45
CA THR A 22 -7.15 3.73 9.27
C THR A 22 -5.72 3.40 9.69
N SER A 23 -5.55 2.58 10.72
CA SER A 23 -4.24 2.00 11.03
C SER A 23 -4.43 0.49 11.09
N LEU A 24 -4.42 -0.14 9.92
CA LEU A 24 -4.01 -1.53 9.83
C LEU A 24 -2.63 -1.61 10.48
N SER A 25 -2.45 -2.53 11.44
CA SER A 25 -1.12 -2.77 11.98
C SER A 25 -0.23 -3.33 10.87
N ASP A 26 1.07 -3.07 10.93
CA ASP A 26 2.02 -3.60 9.94
C ASP A 26 1.96 -5.13 9.83
N ALA A 27 1.64 -5.81 10.94
CA ALA A 27 1.40 -7.25 10.96
C ALA A 27 0.15 -7.66 10.15
N ALA A 28 -0.96 -6.92 10.28
CA ALA A 28 -2.18 -7.19 9.50
C ALA A 28 -1.95 -6.90 8.01
N SER A 29 -1.21 -5.84 7.68
CA SER A 29 -0.81 -5.54 6.30
C SER A 29 0.05 -6.67 5.72
N THR A 30 1.01 -7.19 6.49
CA THR A 30 1.88 -8.31 6.07
C THR A 30 1.06 -9.57 5.79
N GLU A 31 0.10 -9.92 6.66
CA GLU A 31 -0.76 -11.08 6.45
C GLU A 31 -1.56 -10.98 5.14
N ILE A 32 -2.09 -9.80 4.83
CA ILE A 32 -2.84 -9.55 3.59
C ILE A 32 -1.94 -9.75 2.36
N PHE A 33 -0.74 -9.16 2.34
CA PHE A 33 0.18 -9.34 1.21
C PHE A 33 0.59 -10.80 1.00
N GLN A 34 0.78 -11.55 2.08
CA GLN A 34 1.07 -13.00 1.99
C GLN A 34 -0.12 -13.79 1.42
N ARG A 35 -1.36 -13.40 1.74
CA ARG A 35 -2.55 -14.02 1.15
C ARG A 35 -2.68 -13.68 -0.33
N LEU A 36 -2.43 -12.45 -0.73
CA LEU A 36 -2.42 -12.05 -2.14
C LEU A 36 -1.37 -12.83 -2.94
N LEU A 37 -0.17 -13.00 -2.38
CA LEU A 37 0.89 -13.76 -3.05
C LEU A 37 0.48 -15.22 -3.30
N LYS A 38 -0.20 -15.87 -2.35
CA LYS A 38 -0.76 -17.22 -2.54
C LYS A 38 -1.80 -17.30 -3.66
N GLU A 39 -2.54 -16.22 -3.87
CA GLU A 39 -3.47 -16.06 -5.00
C GLU A 39 -2.77 -15.63 -6.29
N ARG A 40 -1.43 -15.61 -6.31
CA ARG A 40 -0.57 -15.16 -7.43
C ARG A 40 -0.74 -13.68 -7.78
N ILE A 41 -0.98 -12.86 -6.76
CA ILE A 41 -1.15 -11.41 -6.89
C ILE A 41 0.02 -10.69 -6.23
N ILE A 42 0.77 -9.91 -7.01
CA ILE A 42 1.85 -9.04 -6.54
C ILE A 42 1.36 -7.59 -6.57
N PHE A 43 1.56 -6.85 -5.48
CA PHE A 43 1.15 -5.45 -5.37
C PHE A 43 2.35 -4.53 -5.12
N ILE A 44 2.56 -3.56 -5.99
CA ILE A 44 3.62 -2.55 -5.88
C ILE A 44 2.97 -1.23 -5.48
N GLY A 45 3.01 -0.91 -4.19
CA GLY A 45 2.37 0.28 -3.60
C GLY A 45 3.31 1.40 -3.20
N THR A 46 4.62 1.22 -3.40
CA THR A 46 5.67 2.12 -2.92
C THR A 46 6.56 2.57 -4.08
N ALA A 47 7.47 3.49 -3.80
CA ALA A 47 8.52 3.84 -4.77
C ALA A 47 9.35 2.60 -5.14
N ILE A 48 9.81 2.54 -6.39
CA ILE A 48 10.65 1.46 -6.89
C ILE A 48 12.11 1.80 -6.59
N ASP A 49 12.70 1.05 -5.66
CA ASP A 49 14.12 1.03 -5.36
C ASP A 49 14.67 -0.40 -5.48
N GLU A 50 15.98 -0.56 -5.30
CA GLU A 50 16.67 -1.85 -5.34
C GLU A 50 16.01 -2.91 -4.46
N ASN A 51 15.55 -2.55 -3.25
CA ASN A 51 14.94 -3.51 -2.32
C ASN A 51 13.57 -3.96 -2.81
N VAL A 52 12.73 -3.03 -3.24
CA VAL A 52 11.39 -3.32 -3.78
C VAL A 52 11.50 -4.15 -5.06
N ALA A 53 12.43 -3.79 -5.96
CA ALA A 53 12.65 -4.55 -7.19
C ALA A 53 13.12 -5.98 -6.91
N ASN A 54 14.12 -6.17 -6.04
CA ASN A 54 14.58 -7.50 -5.67
C ASN A 54 13.48 -8.36 -5.04
N LEU A 55 12.61 -7.76 -4.20
CA LEU A 55 11.47 -8.45 -3.61
C LEU A 55 10.44 -8.87 -4.67
N VAL A 56 10.11 -7.97 -5.61
CA VAL A 56 9.15 -8.25 -6.69
C VAL A 56 9.70 -9.34 -7.62
N CYS A 57 10.96 -9.24 -8.05
CA CYS A 57 11.61 -10.27 -8.87
C CYS A 57 11.61 -11.63 -8.17
N ALA A 58 11.96 -11.68 -6.88
CA ALA A 58 11.93 -12.92 -6.11
C ALA A 58 10.51 -13.54 -6.05
N GLN A 59 9.47 -12.71 -5.87
CA GLN A 59 8.07 -13.15 -5.88
C GLN A 59 7.65 -13.68 -7.25
N LEU A 60 8.02 -13.00 -8.34
CA LEU A 60 7.75 -13.46 -9.71
C LEU A 60 8.37 -14.83 -9.97
N LEU A 61 9.66 -14.99 -9.65
CA LEU A 61 10.38 -16.25 -9.83
C LEU A 61 9.78 -17.38 -8.98
N LEU A 62 9.37 -17.09 -7.74
CA LEU A 62 8.73 -18.07 -6.87
C LEU A 62 7.41 -18.56 -7.48
N LEU A 63 6.54 -17.64 -7.91
CA LEU A 63 5.25 -17.99 -8.50
C LEU A 63 5.41 -18.73 -9.84
N ALA A 64 6.38 -18.34 -10.67
CA ALA A 64 6.69 -19.02 -11.92
C ALA A 64 7.23 -20.45 -11.69
N ALA A 65 8.01 -20.66 -10.62
CA ALA A 65 8.50 -21.97 -10.24
C ALA A 65 7.41 -22.90 -9.65
N GLU A 66 6.42 -22.33 -8.96
CA GLU A 66 5.27 -23.09 -8.44
C GLU A 66 4.35 -23.59 -9.56
N ASP A 67 4.07 -22.73 -10.54
CA ASP A 67 3.25 -23.06 -11.70
C ASP A 67 3.57 -22.09 -12.84
N ALA A 68 4.21 -22.59 -13.90
CA ALA A 68 4.64 -21.77 -15.03
C ALA A 68 3.51 -21.45 -16.04
N GLU A 69 2.40 -22.18 -15.98
CA GLU A 69 1.27 -22.03 -16.92
C GLU A 69 0.19 -21.09 -16.38
N ARG A 70 0.16 -20.87 -15.05
CA ARG A 70 -0.79 -19.96 -14.42
C ARG A 70 -0.31 -18.52 -14.48
N ASP A 71 -1.21 -17.62 -14.88
CA ASP A 71 -0.96 -16.18 -14.88
C ASP A 71 -0.58 -15.63 -13.50
N ILE A 72 0.22 -14.56 -13.50
CA ILE A 72 0.58 -13.77 -12.32
C ILE A 72 0.02 -12.36 -12.52
N ALA A 73 -0.79 -11.90 -11.56
CA ALA A 73 -1.38 -10.56 -11.62
C ALA A 73 -0.51 -9.56 -10.86
N VAL A 74 0.04 -8.59 -11.58
CA VAL A 74 0.84 -7.50 -10.99
C VAL A 74 0.02 -6.21 -10.98
N TYR A 75 -0.30 -5.71 -9.80
CA TYR A 75 -0.98 -4.43 -9.61
C TYR A 75 0.04 -3.35 -9.21
N VAL A 76 0.06 -2.26 -9.96
CA VAL A 76 1.03 -1.18 -9.76
C VAL A 76 0.31 0.10 -9.38
N ASN A 77 0.64 0.60 -8.19
CA ASN A 77 0.28 1.92 -7.70
C ASN A 77 1.52 2.56 -7.06
N SER A 78 2.50 2.87 -7.91
CA SER A 78 3.80 3.40 -7.50
C SER A 78 3.96 4.84 -8.00
N PRO A 79 4.58 5.74 -7.23
CA PRO A 79 5.02 7.05 -7.73
C PRO A 79 6.19 6.95 -8.73
N GLY A 80 6.66 5.74 -9.06
CA GLY A 80 7.86 5.49 -9.85
C GLY A 80 9.09 5.32 -8.96
N GLY A 81 10.28 5.56 -9.53
CA GLY A 81 11.54 5.43 -8.80
C GLY A 81 12.73 5.28 -9.73
N SER A 82 13.65 4.40 -9.37
CA SER A 82 14.82 4.07 -10.16
C SER A 82 14.43 3.35 -11.46
N VAL A 83 14.89 3.87 -12.59
CA VAL A 83 14.62 3.28 -13.91
C VAL A 83 15.30 1.91 -14.04
N THR A 84 16.53 1.77 -13.54
CA THR A 84 17.27 0.51 -13.59
C THR A 84 16.56 -0.57 -12.77
N ASP A 85 16.06 -0.23 -11.59
CA ASP A 85 15.34 -1.18 -10.73
C ASP A 85 13.98 -1.55 -11.34
N GLY A 86 13.31 -0.58 -11.98
CA GLY A 86 12.09 -0.84 -12.76
C GLY A 86 12.34 -1.75 -13.97
N LEU A 87 13.48 -1.60 -14.66
CA LEU A 87 13.88 -2.48 -15.76
C LEU A 87 14.18 -3.91 -15.28
N ALA A 88 14.78 -4.07 -14.10
CA ALA A 88 15.00 -5.39 -13.53
C ALA A 88 13.67 -6.15 -13.30
N ILE A 89 12.64 -5.45 -12.82
CA ILE A 89 11.28 -6.02 -12.70
C ILE A 89 10.74 -6.38 -14.08
N TYR A 90 10.84 -5.47 -15.05
CA TYR A 90 10.32 -5.66 -16.40
C TYR A 90 10.96 -6.87 -17.10
N ASP A 91 12.27 -7.06 -16.99
CA ASP A 91 12.98 -8.19 -17.59
C ASP A 91 12.65 -9.54 -16.92
N THR A 92 12.07 -9.52 -15.72
CA THR A 92 11.67 -10.72 -14.96
C THR A 92 10.22 -11.13 -15.26
N MET A 93 9.37 -10.22 -15.73
CA MET A 93 7.96 -10.49 -16.08
C MET A 93 7.82 -11.23 -17.40
#